data_AF-A0A9P6DTI5-F1
#
_entry.id   AF-A0A9P6DTI5-F1
#
_cell.length_a   1.000
_cell.length_b   1.000
_cell.length_c   1.000
_cell.angle_alpha   90.00
_cell.angle_beta   90.00
_cell.angle_gamma   90.00
#
_symmetry.space_group_name_H-M   'P 1'
#
loop_
_entity.id
_entity.type
_entity.pdbx_description
1 polymer ?
#
loop_
_entity_poly.entity_id
_entity_poly.type
_entity_poly.pdbx_seq_one_letter_code
_entity_poly.pdbx_strand_id
1 'polypeptide(L)' 'FSVIHINGIHHIHVVFCGCGSSVHTQQQLLHHGWFPTTIHQPHMCATFMVLNHFHLQMLHSKVTATHFIATIE' A
#
# COMPACT_ATOMS: atom_id res chain seq x y z
N PHE A 1 1.91 10.59 4.41
CA PHE A 1 2.04 9.37 3.59
C PHE A 1 0.77 8.57 3.77
N SER A 2 0.11 8.16 2.69
CA SER A 2 -1.19 7.46 2.77
C SER A 2 -0.98 5.94 2.72
N VAL A 3 -1.54 5.22 3.67
CA VAL A 3 -1.49 3.75 3.73
C VAL A 3 -2.90 3.22 3.51
N ILE A 4 -3.09 2.45 2.45
CA ILE A 4 -4.35 1.76 2.18
C ILE A 4 -4.37 0.44 2.95
N HIS A 5 -5.38 0.29 3.79
CA HIS A 5 -5.64 -0.92 4.55
C HIS A 5 -7.09 -1.38 4.36
N ILE A 6 -7.41 -2.59 4.79
CA ILE A 6 -8.77 -3.15 4.68
C ILE A 6 -9.80 -2.36 5.51
N ASN A 7 -9.35 -1.64 6.54
CA ASN A 7 -10.18 -0.80 7.39
C ASN A 7 -10.24 0.66 6.92
N GLY A 8 -9.57 0.98 5.80
CA GLY A 8 -9.59 2.29 5.16
C GLY A 8 -8.22 2.90 4.90
N ILE A 9 -8.23 4.19 4.56
CA ILE A 9 -7.04 4.95 4.17
C ILE A 9 -6.50 5.72 5.38
N HIS A 10 -5.26 5.43 5.78
CA HIS A 10 -4.61 6.05 6.93
C HIS A 10 -3.55 7.04 6.50
N HIS A 11 -3.63 8.27 6.99
CA HIS A 11 -2.57 9.25 6.81
C HIS A 11 -1.57 9.16 7.98
N ILE A 12 -0.39 8.61 7.71
CA ILE A 12 0.67 8.46 8.71
C ILE A 12 1.95 9.16 8.28
N HIS A 13 2.82 9.39 9.25
CA HIS A 13 4.17 9.88 9.04
C HIS A 13 5.14 8.69 9.02
N VAL A 14 5.80 8.47 7.88
CA VAL A 14 6.77 7.37 7.70
C VAL A 14 8.16 7.97 7.64
N VAL A 15 9.07 7.42 8.44
CA VAL A 15 10.48 7.82 8.45
C VAL A 15 11.30 6.64 7.94
N PHE A 16 12.01 6.86 6.84
CA PHE A 16 12.87 5.86 6.22
C PHE A 16 14.24 5.81 6.91
N CYS A 17 14.87 4.63 7.01
CA CYS A 17 16.23 4.54 7.54
C CYS A 17 17.21 5.15 6.54
N GLY A 18 18.03 6.09 6.99
CA GLY A 18 19.16 6.65 6.24
C GLY A 18 20.52 6.09 6.68
N CYS A 19 20.52 4.91 7.29
CA CYS A 19 21.73 4.21 7.71
C CYS A 19 22.68 3.94 6.51
N GLY A 20 24.00 3.91 6.69
CA GLY A 20 24.97 3.76 5.57
C GLY A 20 24.84 2.47 4.74
N SER A 21 24.08 1.49 5.22
CA SER A 21 23.70 0.25 4.51
C SER A 21 22.19 0.19 4.21
N SER A 22 21.50 1.34 4.21
CA SER A 22 20.06 1.41 3.99
C SER A 22 19.72 0.99 2.58
N VAL A 23 18.85 0.00 2.46
CA VAL A 23 18.21 -0.36 1.18
C VAL A 23 17.32 0.77 0.70
N HIS A 24 16.99 0.78 -0.61
CA HIS A 24 16.11 1.80 -1.19
C HIS A 24 14.77 1.88 -0.45
N THR A 25 14.17 3.06 -0.42
CA THR A 25 12.86 3.37 0.18
C THR A 25 11.79 2.31 -0.10
N GLN A 26 11.71 1.82 -1.34
CA GLN A 26 10.76 0.76 -1.72
C GLN A 26 11.05 -0.57 -1.04
N GLN A 27 12.31 -0.97 -0.93
CA GLN A 27 12.68 -2.21 -0.26
C GLN A 27 12.36 -2.10 1.23
N GLN A 28 12.58 -0.94 1.86
CA GLN A 28 12.19 -0.71 3.25
C GLN A 28 10.69 -0.86 3.45
N LEU A 29 9.87 -0.33 2.53
CA LEU A 29 8.41 -0.50 2.55
C LEU A 29 8.01 -1.98 2.39
N LEU A 30 8.60 -2.68 1.42
CA LEU A 30 8.32 -4.09 1.16
C LEU A 30 8.69 -4.99 2.35
N HIS A 31 9.80 -4.69 3.04
CA HIS A 31 10.19 -5.36 4.28
C HIS A 31 9.13 -5.21 5.40
N HIS A 32 8.38 -4.12 5.41
CA HIS A 32 7.28 -3.88 6.34
C HIS A 32 5.92 -4.36 5.81
N GLY A 33 5.91 -5.07 4.68
CA GLY A 33 4.67 -5.58 4.08
C GLY A 33 3.81 -4.50 3.40
N TRP A 34 4.41 -3.36 3.07
CA TRP A 34 3.76 -2.27 2.37
C TRP A 34 4.22 -2.21 0.92
N PHE A 35 3.27 -2.38 0.01
CA PHE A 35 3.51 -2.30 -1.41
C PHE A 35 3.39 -0.84 -1.88
N PRO A 36 4.46 -0.23 -2.41
CA PRO A 36 4.41 1.15 -2.88
C PRO A 36 3.51 1.26 -4.11
N THR A 37 2.59 2.23 -4.11
CA THR A 37 1.72 2.50 -5.28
C THR A 37 2.51 3.13 -6.43
N THR A 38 3.63 3.79 -6.13
CA THR A 38 4.48 4.47 -7.13
C THR A 38 5.95 4.25 -6.79
N ILE A 39 6.76 3.97 -7.82
CA ILE A 39 8.17 3.60 -7.69
C ILE A 39 9.06 4.84 -7.43
N HIS A 40 8.81 5.94 -8.13
CA HIS A 40 9.66 7.13 -8.07
C HIS A 40 9.43 7.99 -6.83
N GLN A 41 8.20 8.06 -6.33
CA GLN A 41 7.89 8.82 -5.12
C GLN A 41 6.63 8.25 -4.47
N PRO A 42 6.77 7.35 -3.48
CA PRO A 42 5.62 6.76 -2.84
C PRO A 42 4.98 7.81 -1.92
N HIS A 43 3.99 8.54 -2.42
CA HIS A 43 3.08 9.31 -1.58
C HIS A 43 2.03 8.41 -0.92
N MET A 44 1.86 7.21 -1.48
CA MET A 44 0.88 6.21 -1.09
C MET A 44 1.48 4.80 -1.15
N CYS A 45 1.04 3.95 -0.24
CA CYS A 45 1.28 2.51 -0.29
C CYS A 45 0.02 1.73 0.06
N ALA A 46 -0.05 0.47 -0.36
CA ALA A 46 -1.08 -0.47 0.00
C ALA A 46 -0.48 -1.61 0.82
N THR A 47 -1.15 -2.03 1.88
CA THR A 47 -0.73 -3.23 2.62
C THR A 47 -0.97 -4.50 1.80
N PHE A 48 -0.14 -5.54 1.96
CA PHE A 48 -0.40 -6.82 1.28
C PHE A 48 -1.78 -7.41 1.62
N MET A 49 -2.29 -7.13 2.82
CA MET A 49 -3.62 -7.59 3.21
C MET A 49 -4.72 -6.95 2.36
N VAL A 50 -4.64 -5.65 2.07
CA VAL A 50 -5.63 -5.00 1.19
C VAL A 50 -5.50 -5.47 -0.25
N LEU A 51 -4.27 -5.72 -0.73
CA LEU A 51 -4.03 -6.29 -2.06
C LEU A 51 -4.64 -7.69 -2.19
N ASN A 52 -4.47 -8.54 -1.18
CA ASN A 52 -5.05 -9.88 -1.18
C ASN A 52 -6.59 -9.83 -1.12
N HIS A 53 -7.15 -8.93 -0.30
CA HIS A 53 -8.60 -8.74 -0.22
C HIS A 53 -9.17 -8.25 -1.56
N PHE A 54 -8.52 -7.27 -2.19
CA PHE A 54 -8.89 -6.79 -3.51
C PHE A 54 -8.79 -7.89 -4.58
N HIS A 55 -7.74 -8.72 -4.55
CA HIS A 55 -7.58 -9.84 -5.48
C HIS A 55 -8.74 -10.83 -5.40
N LEU A 56 -9.16 -11.19 -4.17
CA LEU A 56 -10.31 -12.07 -3.95
C LEU A 56 -11.62 -11.45 -4.45
N GLN A 57 -11.85 -10.16 -4.15
CA GLN A 57 -13.05 -9.46 -4.62
C GLN A 57 -13.08 -9.29 -6.14
N MET A 58 -11.93 -9.01 -6.76
CA MET A 58 -11.80 -8.93 -8.20
C MET A 58 -12.17 -10.27 -8.85
N LEU A 59 -11.70 -11.38 -8.28
CA LEU A 59 -11.99 -12.73 -8.78
C LEU A 59 -13.48 -13.08 -8.67
N HIS A 60 -14.12 -12.76 -7.55
CA HIS A 60 -15.51 -13.13 -7.30
C HIS A 60 -16.53 -12.22 -8.00
N SER A 61 -16.24 -10.93 -8.15
CA SER A 61 -17.25 -9.92 -8.48
C SER A 61 -16.85 -8.98 -9.61
N LYS A 62 -15.69 -9.19 -10.27
CA LYS A 62 -15.14 -8.29 -11.31
C LYS A 62 -15.07 -6.82 -10.86
N VAL A 63 -14.85 -6.59 -9.57
CA VAL A 63 -14.75 -5.24 -9.00
C VAL A 63 -13.46 -4.58 -9.49
N THR A 64 -13.58 -3.35 -9.97
CA THR A 64 -12.42 -2.53 -10.37
C THR A 64 -11.75 -1.92 -9.15
N ALA A 65 -10.45 -1.59 -9.28
CA ALA A 65 -9.69 -0.97 -8.19
C ALA A 65 -10.33 0.34 -7.68
N THR A 66 -10.90 1.14 -8.58
CA THR A 66 -11.57 2.40 -8.21
C THR A 66 -12.80 2.17 -7.34
N HIS A 67 -13.61 1.17 -7.69
CA HIS A 67 -14.82 0.84 -6.94
C HIS A 67 -14.48 0.24 -5.58
N PHE A 68 -13.41 -0.57 -5.52
CA PHE A 68 -12.90 -1.10 -4.27
C PHE A 68 -12.40 0.01 -3.34
N ILE A 69 -11.60 0.95 -3.86
CA ILE A 69 -11.08 2.09 -3.09
C ILE A 69 -12.23 2.94 -2.55
N ALA A 70 -13.27 3.22 -3.35
CA ALA A 70 -14.45 3.96 -2.90
C ALA A 70 -15.27 3.24 -1.80
N THR A 71 -15.05 1.94 -1.59
CA THR A 71 -15.73 1.17 -0.52
C THR A 71 -14.99 1.25 0.81
N ILE A 72 -13.70 1.60 0.77
CA ILE A 72 -12.82 1.68 1.95
C ILE A 72 -12.42 3.13 2.31
N GLU A 73 -12.74 4.10 1.47
CA GLU A 73 -12.67 5.54 1.79
C GLU A 73 -13.79 5.93 2.77
#